data_AF-A0A528WEZ9-F1
#
_entry.id   AF-A0A528WEZ9-F1
#
_cell.length_a   1.000
_cell.length_b   1.000
_cell.length_c   1.000
_cell.angle_alpha   90.00
_cell.angle_beta   90.00
_cell.angle_gamma   90.00
#
_symmetry.space_group_name_H-M   'P 1'
#
loop_
_entity.id
_entity.type
_entity.pdbx_description
1 polymer ?
#
loop_
_entity_poly.entity_id
_entity_poly.type
_entity_poly.pdbx_seq_one_letter_code
_entity_poly.pdbx_strand_id
1 'polypeptide(L)'
;MRPLDLTVRLEWVVAAVVAIVFYEMTGVSWWLFALLILAPDLSMLGYLAGPRVGAVAYNALHILIAPLVLALAGVLLAGPVTT
;
A
#
# COMPACT_ATOMS: atom_id res chain seq x y z
N MET A 1 4.39 -25.28 -10.56
CA MET A 1 4.34 -23.81 -10.73
C MET A 1 5.30 -23.45 -11.85
N ARG A 2 4.96 -22.54 -12.76
CA ARG A 2 5.93 -22.11 -13.78
C ARG A 2 6.99 -21.23 -13.10
N PRO A 3 8.24 -21.23 -13.55
CA PRO A 3 9.31 -20.44 -12.93
C PRO A 3 8.95 -18.94 -12.85
N LEU A 4 8.26 -18.42 -13.86
CA LEU A 4 7.76 -17.03 -13.88
C LEU A 4 6.80 -16.72 -12.72
N ASP A 5 5.96 -17.68 -12.30
CA ASP A 5 5.01 -17.47 -11.21
C ASP A 5 5.75 -17.34 -9.85
N LEU A 6 6.90 -18.01 -9.70
CA LEU A 6 7.74 -17.91 -8.50
C LEU A 6 8.47 -16.57 -8.44
N THR A 7 9.03 -16.12 -9.57
CA THR A 7 9.72 -14.82 -9.65
C THR A 7 8.78 -13.68 -9.24
N VAL A 8 7.58 -13.62 -9.81
CA VAL A 8 6.59 -12.57 -9.47
C VAL A 8 6.21 -12.60 -7.99
N ARG A 9 6.04 -13.79 -7.40
CA ARG A 9 5.77 -13.92 -5.96
C ARG A 9 6.91 -13.34 -5.12
N LEU A 10 8.15 -13.61 -5.50
CA LEU A 10 9.33 -13.09 -4.81
C LEU A 10 9.42 -11.57 -4.95
N GLU A 11 9.11 -10.99 -6.12
CA GLU A 11 9.05 -9.54 -6.30
C GLU A 11 8.06 -8.88 -5.32
N TRP A 12 6.86 -9.45 -5.16
CA TRP A 12 5.87 -8.94 -4.21
C TRP A 12 6.29 -9.11 -2.74
N VAL A 13 6.96 -10.21 -2.40
CA VAL A 13 7.53 -10.39 -1.05
C VAL A 13 8.60 -9.35 -0.76
N VAL A 14 9.51 -9.10 -1.72
CA VAL A 14 10.55 -8.08 -1.58
C VAL A 14 9.93 -6.70 -1.45
N ALA A 15 8.93 -6.36 -2.27
CA ALA A 15 8.22 -5.10 -2.18
C ALA A 15 7.56 -4.90 -0.80
N ALA A 16 6.92 -5.93 -0.25
CA ALA A 16 6.33 -5.88 1.09
C ALA A 16 7.38 -5.67 2.18
N VAL A 17 8.51 -6.39 2.14
CA VAL A 17 9.59 -6.23 3.11
C VAL A 17 10.19 -4.83 3.05
N VAL A 18 10.45 -4.29 1.85
CA VAL A 18 10.96 -2.93 1.67
C VAL A 18 9.99 -1.89 2.23
N ALA A 19 8.69 -2.04 1.95
CA ALA A 19 7.66 -1.14 2.49
C ALA A 19 7.61 -1.16 4.03
N ILE A 20 7.72 -2.34 4.65
CA ILE A 20 7.77 -2.48 6.12
C ILE A 20 9.01 -1.81 6.71
N VAL A 21 10.19 -2.04 6.10
CA VAL A 21 11.45 -1.42 6.55
C VAL A 21 11.37 0.11 6.45
N PHE A 22 10.86 0.64 5.34
CA PHE A 22 10.68 2.09 5.19
C PHE A 22 9.69 2.66 6.20
N TYR A 23 8.62 1.94 6.52
CA TYR A 23 7.69 2.34 7.56
C TYR A 23 8.37 2.41 8.93
N GLU A 24 9.12 1.38 9.32
CA GLU A 24 9.86 1.36 10.59
C GLU A 24 10.84 2.54 10.70
N MET A 25 11.52 2.89 9.59
CA MET A 25 12.43 4.03 9.53
C MET A 25 11.75 5.39 9.80
N THR A 26 10.42 5.48 9.66
CA THR A 26 9.68 6.70 10.01
C THR A 26 9.50 6.89 11.52
N GLY A 27 9.68 5.84 12.33
CA GLY A 27 9.44 5.85 13.77
C GLY A 27 7.96 5.99 14.16
N VAL A 28 7.03 5.86 13.22
CA VAL A 28 5.59 5.96 13.45
C VAL A 28 5.06 4.66 14.09
N SER A 29 3.99 4.77 14.88
CA SER A 29 3.40 3.66 15.64
C SER A 29 2.96 2.48 14.76
N TRP A 30 3.38 1.27 15.10
CA TRP A 30 2.91 0.02 14.49
C TRP A 30 1.39 -0.19 14.53
N TRP A 31 0.68 0.44 15.48
CA TRP A 31 -0.78 0.43 15.48
C TRP A 31 -1.36 1.17 14.27
N LEU A 32 -0.73 2.27 13.87
CA LEU A 32 -1.13 2.98 12.65
C LEU A 32 -0.83 2.14 11.41
N PHE A 33 0.31 1.43 11.36
CA PHE A 33 0.58 0.48 10.29
C PHE A 33 -0.54 -0.57 10.16
N ALA A 34 -0.89 -1.21 11.27
CA ALA A 34 -1.93 -2.23 11.31
C ALA A 34 -3.32 -1.69 10.90
N LEU A 35 -3.61 -0.42 11.20
CA LEU A 35 -4.83 0.24 10.73
C LEU A 35 -4.77 0.54 9.23
N LEU A 36 -3.65 1.09 8.75
CA LEU A 36 -3.48 1.52 7.36
C LEU A 36 -3.40 0.35 6.38
N ILE A 37 -2.84 -0.80 6.76
CA ILE A 37 -2.81 -1.99 5.89
C ILE A 37 -4.22 -2.52 5.59
N LEU A 38 -5.19 -2.28 6.49
CA LEU A 38 -6.61 -2.66 6.31
C LEU A 38 -7.46 -1.54 5.70
N ALA A 39 -6.94 -0.32 5.61
CA ALA A 39 -7.71 0.83 5.13
C ALA A 39 -8.17 0.68 3.66
N PRO A 40 -7.36 0.19 2.69
CA PRO A 40 -7.80 -0.08 1.33
C PRO A 40 -8.99 -1.04 1.27
N ASP A 41 -9.05 -2.03 2.16
CA ASP A 41 -10.10 -3.04 2.18
C ASP A 41 -11.48 -2.46 2.50
N LEU A 42 -11.56 -1.33 3.21
CA LEU A 42 -12.84 -0.63 3.44
C LEU A 42 -13.53 -0.20 2.14
N SER A 43 -12.80 -0.06 1.03
CA SER A 43 -13.40 0.17 -0.28
C SER A 43 -14.34 -0.93 -0.75
N MET A 44 -14.28 -2.12 -0.14
CA MET A 44 -15.24 -3.19 -0.39
C MET A 44 -16.69 -2.77 -0.04
N LEU A 45 -16.88 -1.78 0.83
CA LEU A 45 -18.20 -1.21 1.10
C LEU A 45 -18.84 -0.60 -0.17
N GLY A 46 -18.03 -0.24 -1.18
CA GLY A 46 -18.53 0.17 -2.49
C GLY A 46 -19.40 -0.89 -3.18
N TYR A 47 -19.26 -2.17 -2.83
CA TYR A 47 -20.14 -3.24 -3.33
C TYR A 47 -21.59 -3.08 -2.86
N LEU A 48 -21.86 -2.32 -1.78
CA LEU A 48 -23.23 -1.98 -1.36
C LEU A 48 -23.96 -1.10 -2.40
N ALA A 49 -23.22 -0.33 -3.19
CA ALA A 49 -23.75 0.44 -4.32
C ALA A 49 -23.80 -0.36 -5.64
N GLY A 50 -23.42 -1.65 -5.58
CA GLY A 50 -23.48 -2.60 -6.68
C GLY A 50 -22.11 -3.09 -7.18
N PRO A 51 -22.06 -4.19 -7.95
CA PRO A 51 -20.82 -4.89 -8.29
C PRO A 51 -19.81 -4.04 -9.08
N ARG A 52 -20.28 -3.20 -10.00
CA ARG A 52 -19.40 -2.35 -10.83
C ARG A 52 -18.72 -1.27 -9.99
N VAL A 53 -19.47 -0.59 -9.12
CA VAL A 53 -18.93 0.46 -8.25
C VAL A 53 -17.95 -0.13 -7.26
N GLY A 54 -18.32 -1.26 -6.62
CA GLY A 54 -17.43 -1.99 -5.72
C GLY A 54 -16.13 -2.42 -6.38
N ALA A 55 -16.19 -3.01 -7.58
CA ALA A 55 -15.00 -3.45 -8.31
C ALA A 55 -14.08 -2.27 -8.68
N VAL A 56 -14.63 -1.14 -9.14
CA VAL A 56 -13.84 0.06 -9.46
C VAL A 56 -13.18 0.62 -8.20
N ALA A 57 -13.94 0.80 -7.12
CA ALA A 57 -13.42 1.34 -5.86
C ALA A 57 -12.32 0.44 -5.27
N TYR A 58 -12.57 -0.87 -5.22
CA TYR A 58 -11.63 -1.85 -4.68
C TYR A 58 -10.34 -1.90 -5.49
N ASN A 59 -10.44 -1.99 -6.81
CA ASN A 59 -9.27 -2.04 -7.68
C ASN A 59 -8.47 -0.73 -7.61
N ALA A 60 -9.13 0.43 -7.54
CA ALA A 60 -8.43 1.73 -7.47
C ALA A 60 -7.54 1.89 -6.24
N LEU A 61 -7.90 1.26 -5.10
CA LEU A 61 -7.06 1.29 -3.89
C LEU A 61 -6.05 0.14 -3.80
N HIS A 62 -6.19 -0.89 -4.64
CA HIS A 62 -5.30 -2.06 -4.67
C HIS A 62 -4.26 -2.06 -5.80
N ILE A 63 -4.16 -0.97 -6.57
CA ILE A 63 -3.06 -0.78 -7.52
C ILE A 63 -1.82 -0.21 -6.81
N LEU A 64 -0.64 -0.60 -7.30
CA LEU A 64 0.64 -0.13 -6.76
C LEU A 64 0.92 1.37 -7.00
N ILE A 65 0.19 2.00 -7.92
CA ILE A 65 0.40 3.41 -8.28
C ILE A 65 0.18 4.33 -7.08
N ALA A 66 -0.94 4.17 -6.37
CA ALA A 66 -1.30 5.03 -5.24
C ALA A 66 -0.26 5.02 -4.10
N PRO A 67 0.18 3.87 -3.55
CA PRO A 67 1.19 3.85 -2.49
C PRO A 67 2.54 4.39 -2.96
N LEU A 68 2.94 4.19 -4.22
CA LEU A 68 4.19 4.75 -4.75
C LEU A 68 4.13 6.28 -4.88
N VAL A 69 3.00 6.83 -5.32
CA VAL A 69 2.78 8.29 -5.36
C VAL A 69 2.81 8.87 -3.95
N LEU A 70 2.20 8.19 -2.96
CA LEU A 70 2.24 8.61 -1.56
C LEU A 70 3.66 8.57 -0.99
N ALA A 71 4.42 7.52 -1.27
CA ALA A 71 5.82 7.43 -0.85
C ALA A 71 6.67 8.56 -1.44
N LEU A 72 6.50 8.85 -2.74
CA LEU A 72 7.16 9.96 -3.41
C LEU A 72 6.76 11.31 -2.81
N ALA A 73 5.46 11.52 -2.58
CA ALA A 73 4.97 12.74 -1.94
C ALA A 73 5.56 12.91 -0.53
N GLY A 74 5.67 11.84 0.26
CA GLY A 74 6.33 11.87 1.56
C GLY A 74 7.78 12.34 1.49
N VAL A 75 8.54 11.88 0.49
CA VAL A 75 9.93 12.34 0.28
C VAL A 75 9.98 13.81 -0.17
N LEU A 76 9.12 14.22 -1.10
CA LEU A 76 9.13 15.58 -1.67
C LEU A 76 8.59 16.64 -0.70
N LEU A 77 7.66 16.27 0.18
CA LEU A 77 7.02 17.17 1.13
C LEU A 77 7.66 17.14 2.52
N ALA A 78 8.53 16.17 2.81
CA ALA A 78 9.34 16.19 4.01
C ALA A 78 10.23 17.44 3.99
N GLY A 79 9.89 18.42 4.83
CA GLY A 79 10.75 19.58 5.07
C GLY A 79 12.08 19.17 5.70
N PRO A 80 13.05 20.09 5.84
CA PRO A 80 14.27 19.82 6.58
C PRO A 80 13.87 19.32 7.98
N VAL A 81 14.37 18.15 8.37
CA VAL A 81 14.27 17.68 9.75
C VAL A 81 15.11 18.63 10.59
N THR A 82 14.49 19.69 11.13
CA THR A 82 15.11 20.56 12.11
C THR A 82 15.13 19.81 13.43
N THR A 83 16.25 19.14 13.71
CA THR A 83 16.62 18.69 15.05
C THR A 83 16.93 19.87 15.95
#